data_AF-A0A1E5PKV1-F1
#
_entry.id   AF-A0A1E5PKV1-F1
#
_cell.length_a   1.000
_cell.length_b   1.000
_cell.length_c   1.000
_cell.angle_alpha   90.00
_cell.angle_beta   90.00
_cell.angle_gamma   90.00
#
_symmetry.space_group_name_H-M   'P 1'
#
loop_
_entity.id
_entity.type
_entity.pdbx_description
1 polymer ?
#
loop_
_entity_poly.entity_id
_entity_poly.type
_entity_poly.pdbx_seq_one_letter_code
_entity_poly.pdbx_strand_id
1 'polypeptide(L)'
;MYRDPHPDARVREAATITAHPQAGNGGTVPGLEQGSLKPLPEAVGAVAVLKDLITFDVMALYVADRSQKVKGYLACAVLTVLLLIDRSPVEAVASGGAVALLFTVAFKVGAIRRGKIAQRLTAAGFLAVRDEQGDRRFLRPGQQLPGHTNPFAA
;
A
#
# COMPACT_ATOMS: atom_id res chain seq x y z
N MET A 1 -25.33 5.48 -0.96
CA MET A 1 -24.24 5.83 -1.90
C MET A 1 -23.78 7.23 -1.55
N TYR A 2 -22.54 7.42 -1.10
CA TYR A 2 -21.96 8.75 -0.88
C TYR A 2 -21.33 9.20 -2.20
N ARG A 3 -21.81 10.31 -2.78
CA ARG A 3 -21.21 10.92 -3.98
C ARG A 3 -20.15 11.92 -3.55
N ASP A 4 -18.96 11.79 -4.13
CA ASP A 4 -17.89 12.76 -3.99
C ASP A 4 -18.33 14.10 -4.61
N PRO A 5 -18.37 15.19 -3.84
CA PRO A 5 -18.85 16.49 -4.32
C PRO A 5 -17.86 17.19 -5.27
N HIS A 6 -16.61 16.72 -5.40
CA HIS A 6 -15.62 17.39 -6.24
C HIS A 6 -16.01 17.34 -7.74
N PRO A 7 -15.81 18.45 -8.49
CA PRO A 7 -16.15 18.51 -9.91
C PRO A 7 -15.41 17.45 -10.74
N ASP A 8 -14.14 17.18 -10.42
CA ASP A 8 -13.34 16.15 -11.08
C ASP A 8 -13.88 14.73 -10.84
N ALA A 9 -14.51 14.50 -9.70
CA ALA A 9 -15.17 13.23 -9.42
C ALA A 9 -16.38 13.02 -10.32
N ARG A 10 -17.14 14.09 -10.61
CA ARG A 10 -18.28 14.03 -11.53
C ARG A 10 -17.84 13.76 -12.97
N VAL A 11 -16.74 14.37 -13.42
CA VAL A 11 -16.18 14.11 -14.76
C VAL A 11 -15.73 12.65 -14.89
N ARG A 12 -15.06 12.11 -13.86
CA ARG A 12 -14.67 10.70 -13.82
C ARG A 12 -15.86 9.75 -13.76
N GLU A 13 -16.89 10.07 -12.98
CA GLU A 13 -18.14 9.29 -12.91
C GLU A 13 -18.79 9.23 -14.29
N ALA A 14 -18.97 10.39 -14.95
CA ALA A 14 -19.55 10.47 -16.28
C ALA A 14 -18.74 9.68 -17.33
N ALA A 15 -17.41 9.87 -17.38
CA ALA A 15 -16.55 9.14 -18.30
C ALA A 15 -16.61 7.62 -18.07
N THR A 16 -16.68 7.18 -16.81
CA THR A 16 -16.77 5.77 -16.43
C THR A 16 -18.10 5.15 -16.88
N ILE A 17 -19.21 5.87 -16.66
CA ILE A 17 -20.55 5.42 -17.09
C ILE A 17 -20.60 5.33 -18.62
N THR A 18 -20.05 6.30 -19.34
CA THR A 18 -19.99 6.28 -20.81
C THR A 18 -19.12 5.14 -21.33
N ALA A 19 -17.97 4.87 -20.72
CA ALA A 19 -17.09 3.77 -21.13
C ALA A 19 -17.67 2.39 -20.79
N HIS A 20 -18.46 2.29 -19.72
CA HIS A 20 -19.00 1.03 -19.20
C HIS A 20 -20.51 1.14 -18.91
N PRO A 21 -21.36 1.26 -19.95
CA PRO A 21 -22.80 1.44 -19.78
C PRO A 21 -23.51 0.25 -19.11
N GLN A 22 -22.88 -0.92 -19.07
CA GLN A 22 -23.40 -2.14 -18.44
C GLN A 22 -22.86 -2.38 -17.02
N ALA A 23 -22.06 -1.46 -16.48
CA ALA A 23 -21.51 -1.60 -15.13
C ALA A 23 -22.64 -1.69 -14.09
N GLY A 24 -22.69 -2.80 -13.35
CA GLY A 24 -23.72 -3.07 -12.33
C GLY A 24 -24.97 -3.79 -12.82
N ASN A 25 -25.16 -3.98 -14.13
CA ASN A 25 -26.34 -4.64 -14.73
C ASN A 25 -26.13 -6.14 -15.00
N GLY A 26 -25.11 -6.77 -14.39
CA GLY A 26 -24.83 -8.20 -14.57
C GLY A 26 -24.29 -8.59 -15.96
N GLY A 27 -23.89 -7.61 -16.78
CA GLY A 27 -23.28 -7.84 -18.10
C GLY A 27 -21.81 -8.27 -18.04
N THR A 28 -21.17 -8.37 -19.20
CA THR A 28 -19.74 -8.65 -19.31
C THR A 28 -18.92 -7.56 -18.61
N VAL A 29 -18.07 -7.98 -17.66
CA VAL A 29 -17.18 -7.07 -16.93
C VAL A 29 -15.85 -6.97 -17.69
N PRO A 30 -15.39 -5.78 -18.07
CA PRO A 30 -14.13 -5.62 -18.79
C PRO A 30 -12.96 -6.26 -18.02
N GLY A 31 -12.19 -7.12 -18.70
CA GLY A 31 -10.99 -7.74 -18.13
C GLY A 31 -11.24 -8.96 -17.23
N LEU A 32 -12.48 -9.41 -17.04
CA LEU A 32 -12.83 -10.60 -16.27
C LEU A 32 -13.59 -11.63 -17.11
N GLU A 33 -13.42 -12.91 -16.77
CA GLU A 33 -14.25 -13.99 -17.29
C GLU A 33 -15.72 -13.80 -16.87
N GLN A 34 -16.66 -14.09 -17.76
CA GLN A 34 -18.09 -13.91 -17.47
C GLN A 34 -18.53 -14.79 -16.29
N GLY A 35 -19.19 -14.18 -15.30
CA GLY A 35 -19.68 -14.88 -14.11
C GLY A 35 -18.58 -15.31 -13.13
N SER A 36 -17.36 -14.81 -13.29
CA SER A 36 -16.19 -15.17 -12.48
C SER A 36 -15.39 -13.93 -12.08
N LEU A 37 -14.64 -14.03 -10.98
CA LEU A 37 -13.67 -13.01 -10.57
C LEU A 37 -12.27 -13.26 -11.14
N LYS A 38 -12.14 -14.23 -12.06
CA LYS A 38 -10.88 -14.53 -12.73
C LYS A 38 -10.63 -13.51 -13.85
N PRO A 39 -9.42 -12.93 -13.90
CA PRO A 39 -9.05 -12.06 -15.00
C PRO A 39 -8.89 -12.86 -16.29
N LEU A 40 -9.22 -12.23 -17.41
CA LEU A 40 -8.89 -12.74 -18.74
C LEU A 40 -7.36 -12.89 -18.88
N PRO A 41 -6.84 -13.82 -19.71
CA PRO A 41 -5.40 -14.05 -19.87
C PRO A 41 -4.60 -12.78 -20.18
N GLU A 42 -5.13 -11.90 -21.02
CA GLU A 42 -4.56 -10.61 -21.38
C GLU A 42 -4.54 -9.59 -20.22
N ALA A 43 -5.46 -9.72 -19.26
CA ALA A 43 -5.59 -8.84 -18.10
C ALA A 43 -4.75 -9.29 -16.89
N VAL A 44 -4.26 -10.54 -16.87
CA VAL A 44 -3.48 -11.10 -15.74
C VAL A 44 -2.29 -10.22 -15.37
N GLY A 45 -1.53 -9.75 -16.37
CA GLY A 45 -0.36 -8.90 -16.15
C GLY A 45 -0.73 -7.56 -15.52
N ALA A 46 -1.78 -6.91 -16.03
CA ALA A 46 -2.27 -5.64 -15.49
C ALA A 46 -2.79 -5.79 -14.06
N VAL A 47 -3.50 -6.89 -13.76
CA VAL A 47 -3.99 -7.22 -12.42
C VAL A 47 -2.84 -7.49 -11.45
N ALA A 48 -1.78 -8.18 -11.89
CA ALA A 48 -0.60 -8.41 -11.07
C ALA A 48 0.10 -7.10 -10.69
N VAL A 49 0.28 -6.18 -11.65
CA VAL A 49 0.85 -4.85 -11.39
C VAL A 49 -0.04 -4.03 -10.46
N LEU A 50 -1.36 -4.09 -10.62
CA LEU A 50 -2.30 -3.43 -9.72
C LEU A 50 -2.24 -3.98 -8.30
N LYS A 51 -2.10 -5.30 -8.15
CA LYS A 51 -1.91 -5.95 -6.85
C LYS A 51 -0.60 -5.49 -6.19
N ASP A 52 0.48 -5.38 -6.96
CA ASP A 52 1.76 -4.87 -6.49
C ASP A 52 1.61 -3.41 -6.01
N LEU A 53 0.87 -2.56 -6.73
CA LEU A 53 0.58 -1.18 -6.33
C LEU A 53 -0.17 -1.11 -5.00
N ILE A 54 -1.29 -1.84 -4.88
CA ILE A 54 -2.10 -1.88 -3.65
C ILE A 54 -1.25 -2.40 -2.48
N THR A 55 -0.46 -3.46 -2.71
CA THR A 55 0.40 -4.02 -1.67
C THR A 55 1.45 -3.01 -1.22
N PHE A 56 2.04 -2.26 -2.16
CA PHE A 56 3.00 -1.22 -1.84
C PHE A 56 2.40 -0.12 -0.96
N ASP A 57 1.20 0.38 -1.31
CA ASP A 57 0.50 1.42 -0.57
C ASP A 57 0.06 0.94 0.82
N VAL A 58 -0.47 -0.28 0.93
CA VAL A 58 -0.81 -0.88 2.23
C VAL A 58 0.43 -1.07 3.10
N MET A 59 1.55 -1.52 2.52
CA MET A 59 2.80 -1.64 3.25
C MET A 59 3.35 -0.29 3.73
N ALA A 60 3.03 0.82 3.05
CA ALA A 60 3.42 2.14 3.52
C ALA A 60 2.83 2.46 4.90
N LEU A 61 1.56 2.10 5.13
CA LEU A 61 0.87 2.30 6.41
C LEU A 61 1.55 1.61 7.59
N TYR A 62 2.12 0.42 7.38
CA TYR A 62 2.68 -0.40 8.46
C TYR A 62 4.22 -0.33 8.57
N VAL A 63 4.91 -0.22 7.43
CA VAL A 63 6.38 -0.32 7.37
C VAL A 63 7.05 1.05 7.43
N ALA A 64 6.40 2.10 6.92
CA ALA A 64 6.94 3.46 6.99
C ALA A 64 6.52 4.23 8.25
N ASP A 65 5.47 3.80 8.95
CA ASP A 65 5.06 4.48 10.17
C ASP A 65 6.10 4.31 11.29
N ARG A 66 6.83 5.41 11.53
CA ARG A 66 7.84 5.52 12.59
C ARG A 66 7.21 5.31 13.96
N SER A 67 5.96 5.74 14.16
CA SER A 67 5.24 5.61 15.43
C SER A 67 5.05 4.14 15.81
N GLN A 68 4.67 3.30 14.85
CA GLN A 68 4.44 1.87 15.09
C GLN A 68 5.74 1.13 15.44
N LYS A 69 6.87 1.49 14.80
CA LYS A 69 8.20 0.96 15.17
C LYS A 69 8.58 1.35 16.59
N VAL A 70 8.43 2.62 16.94
CA VAL A 70 8.74 3.14 18.29
C VAL A 70 7.90 2.42 19.34
N LYS A 71 6.59 2.28 19.13
CA LYS A 71 5.69 1.54 20.03
C LYS A 71 6.10 0.07 20.17
N GLY A 72 6.48 -0.59 19.09
CA GLY A 72 6.95 -1.98 19.10
C GLY A 72 8.21 -2.16 19.96
N TYR A 73 9.22 -1.31 19.77
CA TYR A 73 10.44 -1.35 20.58
C TYR A 73 10.20 -0.96 22.04
N LEU A 74 9.31 0.02 22.30
CA LEU A 74 8.91 0.40 23.65
C LEU A 74 8.25 -0.79 24.37
N ALA A 75 7.35 -1.51 23.72
CA ALA A 75 6.73 -2.71 24.29
C ALA A 75 7.77 -3.79 24.62
N CYS A 76 8.78 -3.98 23.77
CA CYS A 76 9.89 -4.90 24.06
C CYS A 76 10.70 -4.45 25.28
N ALA A 77 10.99 -3.15 25.39
CA ALA A 77 11.71 -2.58 26.53
C ALA A 77 10.92 -2.77 27.83
N VAL A 78 9.61 -2.49 27.82
CA VAL A 78 8.73 -2.70 28.97
C VAL A 78 8.67 -4.17 29.38
N LEU A 79 8.51 -5.08 28.42
CA LEU A 79 8.53 -6.53 28.69
C LEU A 79 9.85 -6.96 29.33
N THR A 80 10.97 -6.45 28.83
CA THR A 80 12.31 -6.74 29.37
C THR A 80 12.42 -6.28 30.83
N VAL A 81 11.96 -5.06 31.14
CA VAL A 81 11.98 -4.51 32.50
C VAL A 81 11.08 -5.31 33.44
N LEU A 82 9.87 -5.68 33.01
CA LEU A 82 8.96 -6.50 33.80
C LEU A 82 9.57 -7.87 34.13
N LEU A 83 10.18 -8.53 33.16
CA LEU A 83 10.86 -9.81 33.38
C LEU A 83 12.13 -9.68 34.24
N LEU A 84 12.78 -8.52 34.22
CA LEU A 84 13.96 -8.25 35.05
C LEU A 84 13.59 -8.11 36.54
N ILE A 85 12.35 -7.70 36.84
CA ILE A 85 11.82 -7.59 38.21
C ILE A 85 11.44 -8.98 38.76
N ASP A 86 10.87 -9.83 37.91
CA ASP A 86 10.22 -11.10 38.34
C ASP A 86 11.09 -12.35 38.13
N ARG A 87 12.20 -12.23 37.37
CA ARG A 87 13.00 -13.37 36.87
C ARG A 87 14.51 -13.10 36.92
N SER A 88 15.30 -14.11 36.53
CA SER A 88 16.75 -13.95 36.43
C SER A 88 17.11 -12.90 35.35
N PRO A 89 18.10 -12.03 35.58
CA PRO A 89 18.45 -10.96 34.65
C PRO A 89 18.91 -11.50 33.28
N VAL A 90 19.47 -12.71 33.26
CA VAL A 90 19.89 -13.40 32.03
C VAL A 90 18.67 -13.79 31.19
N GLU A 91 17.62 -14.35 31.80
CA GLU A 91 16.39 -14.72 31.08
C GLU A 91 15.63 -13.49 30.57
N ALA A 92 15.60 -12.41 31.34
CA ALA A 92 14.96 -11.17 30.95
C ALA A 92 15.63 -10.54 29.72
N VAL A 93 16.97 -10.45 29.72
CA VAL A 93 17.73 -9.91 28.58
C VAL A 93 17.65 -10.83 27.36
N ALA A 94 17.72 -12.16 27.56
CA ALA A 94 17.61 -13.11 26.45
C ALA A 94 16.25 -13.04 25.76
N SER A 95 15.16 -13.02 26.53
CA SER A 95 13.80 -12.96 25.98
C SER A 95 13.47 -11.61 25.34
N GLY A 96 13.77 -10.50 26.03
CA GLY A 96 13.57 -9.16 25.51
C GLY A 96 14.41 -8.89 24.24
N GLY A 97 15.67 -9.30 24.27
CA GLY A 97 16.59 -9.21 23.13
C GLY A 97 16.12 -10.06 21.95
N ALA A 98 15.65 -11.29 22.18
CA ALA A 98 15.11 -12.14 21.13
C ALA A 98 13.89 -11.51 20.44
N VAL A 99 12.95 -10.95 21.21
CA VAL A 99 11.75 -10.30 20.65
C VAL A 99 12.12 -9.03 19.87
N ALA A 100 13.02 -8.20 20.40
CA ALA A 100 13.51 -7.01 19.71
C ALA A 100 14.23 -7.36 18.39
N LEU A 101 14.99 -8.45 18.38
CA LEU A 101 15.65 -8.96 17.17
C LEU A 101 14.61 -9.43 16.14
N LEU A 102 13.58 -10.18 16.56
CA LEU A 102 12.48 -10.60 15.68
C LEU A 102 11.77 -9.40 15.03
N PHE A 103 11.44 -8.37 15.81
CA PHE A 103 10.87 -7.13 15.26
C PHE A 103 11.79 -6.47 14.24
N THR A 104 13.09 -6.38 14.56
CA THR A 104 14.09 -5.79 13.66
C THR A 104 14.16 -6.54 12.33
N VAL A 105 14.18 -7.88 12.37
CA VAL A 105 14.16 -8.73 11.18
C VAL A 105 12.87 -8.54 10.40
N ALA A 106 11.71 -8.55 11.06
CA ALA A 106 10.42 -8.37 10.42
C ALA A 106 10.33 -7.02 9.66
N PHE A 107 10.74 -5.92 10.29
CA PHE A 107 10.77 -4.60 9.65
C PHE A 107 11.75 -4.55 8.47
N LYS A 108 12.94 -5.17 8.61
CA LYS A 108 13.95 -5.21 7.53
C LYS A 108 13.45 -6.01 6.32
N VAL A 109 12.83 -7.17 6.56
CA VAL A 109 12.21 -7.98 5.51
C VAL A 109 11.06 -7.21 4.83
N GLY A 110 10.24 -6.50 5.62
CA GLY A 110 9.18 -5.63 5.08
C GLY A 110 9.73 -4.54 4.15
N ALA A 111 10.82 -3.87 4.54
CA ALA A 111 11.48 -2.86 3.73
C ALA A 111 12.06 -3.44 2.42
N ILE A 112 12.70 -4.62 2.49
CA ILE A 112 13.24 -5.31 1.31
C ILE A 112 12.11 -5.69 0.35
N ARG A 113 10.99 -6.24 0.86
CA ARG A 113 9.81 -6.58 0.05
C ARG A 113 9.22 -5.35 -0.63
N ARG A 114 9.06 -4.25 0.10
CA ARG A 114 8.58 -2.97 -0.46
C ARG A 114 9.51 -2.46 -1.56
N GLY A 115 10.83 -2.60 -1.41
CA GLY A 115 11.82 -2.26 -2.44
C GLY A 115 11.70 -3.11 -3.71
N LYS A 116 11.50 -4.42 -3.58
CA LYS A 116 11.29 -5.32 -4.74
C LYS A 116 9.99 -4.99 -5.49
N ILE A 117 8.91 -4.68 -4.77
CA ILE A 117 7.64 -4.26 -5.37
C ILE A 117 7.82 -2.93 -6.10
N ALA A 118 8.53 -1.96 -5.51
CA ALA A 118 8.85 -0.70 -6.16
C ALA A 118 9.60 -0.92 -7.49
N GLN A 119 10.57 -1.83 -7.55
CA GLN A 119 11.27 -2.16 -8.79
C GLN A 119 10.34 -2.71 -9.87
N ARG A 120 9.40 -3.59 -9.49
CA ARG A 120 8.39 -4.14 -10.42
C ARG A 120 7.45 -3.07 -10.95
N LEU A 121 7.02 -2.15 -10.09
CA LEU A 121 6.18 -1.03 -10.49
C LEU A 121 6.91 -0.09 -11.46
N THR A 122 8.17 0.27 -11.16
CA THR A 122 9.00 1.06 -12.08
C THR A 122 9.21 0.36 -13.42
N ALA A 123 9.47 -0.95 -13.41
CA ALA A 123 9.63 -1.74 -14.64
C ALA A 123 8.32 -1.81 -15.47
N ALA A 124 7.16 -1.74 -14.81
CA ALA A 124 5.85 -1.63 -15.44
C ALA A 124 5.51 -0.19 -15.92
N GLY A 125 6.46 0.76 -15.81
CA GLY A 125 6.30 2.14 -16.28
C GLY A 125 5.62 3.08 -15.29
N PHE A 126 5.45 2.68 -14.02
CA PHE A 126 4.90 3.58 -13.00
C PHE A 126 5.93 4.59 -12.54
N LEU A 127 5.49 5.82 -12.30
CA LEU A 127 6.34 6.91 -11.85
C LEU A 127 6.27 7.02 -10.33
N ALA A 128 7.42 6.95 -9.68
CA ALA A 128 7.54 7.21 -8.25
C ALA A 128 7.47 8.72 -7.99
N VAL A 129 6.43 9.18 -7.31
CA VAL A 129 6.24 10.57 -6.90
C VAL A 129 6.20 10.64 -5.38
N ARG A 130 6.71 11.73 -4.80
CA ARG A 130 6.52 11.99 -3.36
C ARG A 130 5.24 12.79 -3.17
N ASP A 131 4.42 12.37 -2.22
CA ASP A 131 3.29 13.19 -1.78
C ASP A 131 3.75 14.35 -0.89
N GLU A 132 2.80 15.22 -0.52
CA GLU A 132 3.04 16.39 0.34
C GLU A 132 3.57 16.03 1.73
N GLN A 133 3.32 14.80 2.19
CA GLN A 133 3.79 14.26 3.46
C GLN A 133 5.18 13.62 3.32
N GLY A 134 5.76 13.63 2.12
CA GLY A 134 7.07 13.08 1.79
C GLY A 134 7.07 11.57 1.59
N ASP A 135 5.91 10.90 1.62
CA ASP A 135 5.82 9.46 1.37
C ASP A 135 5.90 9.18 -0.13
N ARG A 136 6.50 8.04 -0.47
CA ARG A 136 6.66 7.61 -1.85
C ARG A 136 5.37 6.94 -2.30
N ARG A 137 4.77 7.44 -3.37
CA ARG A 137 3.61 6.86 -4.07
C ARG A 137 3.96 6.55 -5.51
N PHE A 138 3.29 5.58 -6.11
CA PHE A 138 3.45 5.25 -7.53
C PHE A 138 2.21 5.67 -8.31
N LEU A 139 2.40 6.45 -9.37
CA LEU A 139 1.34 6.87 -10.26
C LEU A 139 1.33 6.01 -11.52
N ARG A 140 0.11 5.68 -11.99
CA ARG A 140 -0.06 5.12 -13.33
C ARG A 140 0.36 6.17 -14.37
N PRO A 141 0.85 5.74 -15.54
CA PRO A 141 1.06 6.64 -16.66
C PRO A 141 -0.21 7.49 -16.93
N GLY A 142 -0.05 8.81 -16.97
CA GLY A 142 -1.16 9.75 -17.22
C GLY A 142 -2.01 10.13 -16.00
N GLN A 143 -1.73 9.61 -14.80
CA GLN A 143 -2.36 10.06 -13.56
C GLN A 143 -1.55 11.17 -12.88
N GLN A 144 -2.24 12.18 -12.35
CA GLN A 144 -1.67 13.21 -11.47
C GLN A 144 -2.01 12.93 -10.00
N LEU A 145 -1.20 13.45 -9.08
CA LEU A 145 -1.50 13.39 -7.66
C LEU A 145 -2.81 14.16 -7.35
N PRO A 146 -3.72 13.62 -6.52
CA PRO A 146 -4.88 14.36 -6.04
C PRO A 146 -4.43 15.67 -5.36
N GLY A 147 -5.04 16.80 -5.72
CA GLY A 147 -4.72 18.12 -5.16
C GLY A 147 -3.70 18.94 -5.97
N HIS A 148 -3.03 18.36 -6.96
CA HIS A 148 -2.23 19.13 -7.93
C HIS A 148 -3.09 19.54 -9.12
N THR A 149 -3.77 20.68 -9.02
CA THR A 149 -4.28 21.39 -10.21
C THR A 149 -3.07 21.71 -11.09
N ASN A 150 -3.07 21.26 -12.34
CA ASN A 150 -1.98 21.51 -13.27
C ASN A 150 -1.78 23.05 -13.41
N PRO A 151 -0.66 23.64 -12.96
CA PRO A 151 -0.46 25.09 -13.00
C PRO A 151 -0.31 25.64 -14.42
N PHE A 152 -0.23 24.75 -15.43
CA PHE A 152 -0.16 25.08 -16.84
C PHE A 152 -1.43 24.73 -17.61
N ALA A 153 -2.49 24.27 -16.93
CA ALA A 153 -3.83 24.12 -17.53
C ALA A 153 -4.61 25.43 -17.34
N ALA A 154 -4.20 26.47 -18.05
CA ALA A 154 -4.96 27.70 -18.26
C ALA A 154 -4.98 28.01 -19.76
#